data_AF-H3GIP5-F1
#
_entry.id   AF-H3GIP5-F1
#
_cell.length_a   1.000
_cell.length_b   1.000
_cell.length_c   1.000
_cell.angle_alpha   90.00
_cell.angle_beta   90.00
_cell.angle_gamma   90.00
#
_symmetry.space_group_name_H-M   'P 1'
#
loop_
_entity.id
_entity.type
_entity.pdbx_description
1 polymer ?
#
loop_
_entity_poly.entity_id
_entity_poly.type
_entity_poly.pdbx_seq_one_letter_code
_entity_poly.pdbx_strand_id
1 'polypeptide(L)'
;MDAWVRDKVSRLNLDASVYVEYALGLLQDEDMDVCERVESVIAVFTGAADGLVSPAVFDSVLDASKMAQDVEKLLQDAQQQTQQEEELALAEKKLRDLQIRDQQRQEAEDAAEREKQKAADRLKNMTRQELAARDQLISEYGFTLLSEFDEDGNVVKIQDREKVSGDVAPANSNRQRVQQAQNATRDKMKKEHEKKVKLEKELLAKDKARKDKAKKRTVKREKQRGCG
;
A
#
# COMPACT_ATOMS: atom_id res chain seq x y z
N MET A 1 -2.95 -31.74 -3.69
CA MET A 1 -4.20 -32.31 -4.26
C MET A 1 -3.95 -33.09 -5.55
N ASP A 2 -3.32 -32.54 -6.59
CA ASP A 2 -3.03 -33.24 -7.86
C ASP A 2 -2.34 -34.62 -7.68
N ALA A 3 -1.22 -34.67 -6.94
CA ALA A 3 -0.52 -35.93 -6.70
C ALA A 3 -1.38 -37.01 -5.99
N TRP A 4 -2.28 -36.58 -5.11
CA TRP A 4 -3.20 -37.49 -4.42
C TRP A 4 -4.24 -38.07 -5.39
N VAL A 5 -4.81 -37.22 -6.26
CA VAL A 5 -5.75 -37.69 -7.31
C VAL A 5 -5.05 -38.64 -8.28
N ARG A 6 -3.81 -38.34 -8.68
CA ARG A 6 -2.99 -39.21 -9.55
C ARG A 6 -2.75 -40.59 -8.94
N ASP A 7 -2.46 -40.67 -7.64
CA ASP A 7 -2.31 -41.95 -6.93
C ASP A 7 -3.62 -42.75 -6.98
N LYS A 8 -4.77 -42.13 -6.71
CA LYS A 8 -6.09 -42.79 -6.78
C LYS A 8 -6.40 -43.31 -8.19
N VAL A 9 -6.22 -42.46 -9.20
CA VAL A 9 -6.44 -42.81 -10.62
C VAL A 9 -5.55 -43.96 -11.06
N SER A 10 -4.27 -43.95 -10.65
CA SER A 10 -3.32 -45.01 -10.99
C SER A 10 -3.70 -46.35 -10.35
N ARG A 11 -4.17 -46.35 -9.09
CA ARG A 11 -4.62 -47.57 -8.40
C ARG A 11 -5.87 -48.21 -9.00
N LEU A 12 -6.67 -47.42 -9.71
CA LEU A 12 -7.88 -47.87 -10.41
C LEU A 12 -7.61 -48.27 -11.87
N ASN A 13 -6.35 -48.26 -12.33
CA ASN A 13 -5.97 -48.48 -13.73
C ASN A 13 -6.71 -47.54 -14.71
N LEU A 14 -6.99 -46.31 -14.28
CA LEU A 14 -7.64 -45.28 -15.09
C LEU A 14 -6.59 -44.40 -15.79
N ASP A 15 -6.96 -43.82 -16.93
CA ASP A 15 -6.09 -42.90 -17.67
C ASP A 15 -5.90 -41.57 -16.91
N ALA A 16 -4.67 -41.33 -16.48
CA ALA A 16 -4.29 -40.13 -15.74
C ALA A 16 -4.50 -38.83 -16.53
N SER A 17 -4.46 -38.87 -17.86
CA SER A 17 -4.65 -37.66 -18.69
C SER A 17 -6.11 -37.18 -18.68
N VAL A 18 -7.07 -38.10 -18.51
CA VAL A 18 -8.50 -37.80 -18.58
C VAL A 18 -9.09 -37.58 -17.19
N TYR A 19 -8.80 -38.49 -16.26
CA TYR A 19 -9.52 -38.54 -14.99
C TYR A 19 -8.94 -37.63 -13.90
N VAL A 20 -7.67 -37.24 -14.00
CA VAL A 20 -7.02 -36.37 -13.00
C VAL A 20 -7.58 -34.95 -13.07
N GLU A 21 -7.58 -34.35 -14.27
CA GLU A 21 -8.10 -32.98 -14.44
C GLU A 21 -9.59 -32.89 -14.10
N TYR A 22 -10.37 -33.89 -14.53
CA TYR A 22 -11.80 -33.91 -14.24
C TYR A 22 -12.11 -34.05 -12.75
N ALA A 23 -11.44 -34.99 -12.06
CA ALA A 23 -11.63 -35.16 -10.62
C ALA A 23 -11.10 -33.95 -9.83
N LEU A 24 -10.01 -33.31 -10.27
CA LEU A 24 -9.56 -32.06 -9.69
C LEU A 24 -10.60 -30.94 -9.83
N GLY A 25 -11.23 -30.83 -10.99
CA GLY A 25 -12.31 -29.85 -11.22
C GLY A 25 -13.47 -30.04 -10.24
N LEU A 26 -13.88 -31.29 -9.98
CA LEU A 26 -14.93 -31.60 -9.01
C LEU A 26 -14.49 -31.30 -7.56
N LEU A 27 -13.25 -31.63 -7.19
CA LEU A 27 -12.75 -31.41 -5.83
C LEU A 27 -12.46 -29.94 -5.51
N GLN A 28 -12.24 -29.12 -6.54
CA GLN A 28 -11.99 -27.68 -6.41
C GLN A 28 -13.26 -26.83 -6.49
N ASP A 29 -14.41 -27.42 -6.79
CA ASP A 29 -15.68 -26.70 -6.79
C ASP A 29 -15.96 -26.17 -5.37
N GLU A 30 -16.07 -24.85 -5.20
CA GLU A 30 -16.32 -24.24 -3.89
C GLU A 30 -17.81 -24.16 -3.55
N ASP A 31 -18.69 -24.41 -4.53
CA ASP A 31 -20.14 -24.30 -4.36
C ASP A 31 -20.75 -25.55 -3.70
N MET A 32 -19.99 -26.65 -3.62
CA MET A 32 -20.39 -27.94 -3.05
C MET A 32 -19.62 -28.29 -1.77
N ASP A 33 -20.26 -29.08 -0.89
CA ASP A 33 -19.58 -29.59 0.30
C ASP A 33 -18.45 -30.58 -0.06
N VAL A 34 -17.43 -30.72 0.80
CA VAL A 34 -16.34 -31.70 0.60
C VAL A 34 -16.88 -33.10 0.40
N CYS A 35 -17.89 -33.51 1.18
CA CYS A 35 -18.45 -34.85 1.12
C CYS A 35 -19.12 -35.10 -0.24
N GLU A 36 -19.94 -34.16 -0.71
CA GLU A 36 -20.63 -34.26 -2.00
C GLU A 36 -19.65 -34.28 -3.19
N ARG A 37 -18.57 -33.52 -3.11
CA ARG A 37 -17.51 -33.51 -4.13
C ARG A 37 -16.79 -34.84 -4.19
N VAL A 38 -16.44 -35.39 -3.03
CA VAL A 38 -15.80 -36.70 -2.92
C VAL A 38 -16.74 -37.80 -3.43
N GLU A 39 -18.02 -37.77 -3.08
CA GLU A 39 -19.01 -38.72 -3.60
C GLU A 39 -19.16 -38.63 -5.12
N SER A 40 -19.16 -37.42 -5.68
CA SER A 40 -19.20 -37.21 -7.14
C SER A 40 -17.98 -37.82 -7.83
N VAL A 41 -16.78 -37.63 -7.26
CA VAL A 41 -15.55 -38.25 -7.75
C VAL A 41 -15.60 -39.77 -7.62
N ILE A 42 -16.08 -40.30 -6.51
CA ILE A 42 -16.24 -41.74 -6.29
C ILE A 42 -17.20 -42.31 -7.33
N ALA A 43 -18.34 -41.66 -7.60
CA ALA A 43 -19.30 -42.11 -8.60
C ALA A 43 -18.68 -42.19 -10.00
N VAL A 44 -17.92 -41.17 -10.39
CA VAL A 44 -17.21 -41.14 -11.68
C VAL A 44 -16.15 -42.24 -11.77
N PHE A 45 -15.33 -42.39 -10.73
CA PHE A 45 -14.29 -43.42 -10.69
C PHE A 45 -14.85 -44.84 -10.65
N THR A 46 -15.97 -45.05 -9.96
CA THR A 46 -16.67 -46.34 -9.92
C THR A 46 -17.19 -46.70 -11.30
N GLY A 47 -17.86 -45.76 -11.98
CA GLY A 47 -18.37 -45.98 -13.34
C GLY A 47 -17.26 -46.19 -14.37
N ALA A 48 -16.13 -45.50 -14.22
CA ALA A 48 -15.00 -45.60 -15.15
C ALA A 48 -14.16 -46.86 -14.96
N ALA A 49 -14.02 -47.32 -13.71
CA ALA A 49 -13.18 -48.47 -13.37
C ALA A 49 -13.96 -49.80 -13.31
N ASP A 50 -15.26 -49.78 -13.63
CA ASP A 50 -16.10 -50.98 -13.61
C ASP A 50 -15.51 -52.07 -14.52
N GLY A 51 -15.31 -53.26 -13.96
CA GLY A 51 -14.65 -54.39 -14.61
C GLY A 51 -13.12 -54.26 -14.83
N LEU A 52 -12.48 -53.13 -14.49
CA LEU A 52 -11.02 -52.94 -14.61
C LEU A 52 -10.25 -53.36 -13.35
N VAL A 53 -10.90 -53.33 -12.19
CA VAL A 53 -10.33 -53.63 -10.88
C VAL A 53 -11.29 -54.48 -10.06
N SER A 54 -10.74 -55.22 -9.09
CA SER A 54 -11.57 -56.08 -8.22
C SER A 54 -12.38 -55.25 -7.21
N PRO A 55 -13.53 -55.76 -6.73
CA PRO A 55 -14.34 -55.08 -5.71
C PRO A 55 -13.56 -54.73 -4.44
N ALA A 56 -12.61 -55.59 -4.03
CA ALA A 56 -11.75 -55.32 -2.88
C ALA A 56 -10.84 -54.10 -3.09
N VAL A 57 -10.38 -53.86 -4.33
CA VAL A 57 -9.59 -52.65 -4.65
C VAL A 57 -10.48 -51.42 -4.57
N PHE A 58 -11.72 -51.48 -5.08
CA PHE A 58 -12.70 -50.40 -4.96
C PHE A 58 -12.91 -49.97 -3.51
N ASP A 59 -13.29 -50.91 -2.64
CA ASP A 59 -13.57 -50.61 -1.24
C ASP A 59 -12.35 -50.03 -0.50
N SER A 60 -11.14 -50.44 -0.92
CA SER A 60 -9.90 -49.94 -0.31
C SER A 60 -9.48 -48.55 -0.81
N VAL A 61 -9.75 -48.23 -2.08
CA VAL A 61 -9.28 -47.01 -2.73
C VAL A 61 -10.32 -45.88 -2.62
N LEU A 62 -11.60 -46.23 -2.77
CA LEU A 62 -12.78 -45.34 -2.82
C LEU A 62 -13.57 -45.34 -1.50
N ASP A 63 -12.87 -45.21 -0.38
CA ASP A 63 -13.51 -45.03 0.92
C ASP A 63 -13.92 -43.56 1.10
N ALA A 64 -15.23 -43.28 1.02
CA ALA A 64 -15.78 -41.94 1.08
C ALA A 64 -15.36 -41.18 2.35
N SER A 65 -15.35 -41.85 3.51
CA SER A 65 -14.99 -41.20 4.78
C SER A 65 -13.52 -40.80 4.80
N LYS A 66 -12.64 -41.70 4.36
CA LYS A 66 -11.19 -41.41 4.29
C LYS A 66 -10.86 -40.38 3.23
N MET A 67 -11.49 -40.47 2.06
CA MET A 67 -11.28 -39.51 0.98
C MET A 67 -11.74 -38.11 1.37
N ALA A 68 -12.88 -37.97 2.06
CA ALA A 68 -13.34 -36.69 2.60
C ALA A 68 -12.33 -36.10 3.59
N GLN A 69 -11.83 -36.90 4.53
CA GLN A 69 -10.80 -36.46 5.49
C GLN A 69 -9.49 -36.06 4.82
N ASP A 70 -9.02 -36.84 3.85
CA ASP A 70 -7.79 -36.54 3.09
C ASP A 70 -7.94 -35.24 2.30
N VAL A 71 -9.07 -35.05 1.61
CA VAL A 71 -9.36 -33.86 0.82
C VAL A 71 -9.47 -32.63 1.72
N GLU A 72 -10.17 -32.73 2.85
CA GLU A 72 -10.29 -31.64 3.80
C GLU A 72 -8.92 -31.21 4.34
N LYS A 73 -8.08 -32.17 4.73
CA LYS A 73 -6.71 -31.90 5.16
C LYS A 73 -5.88 -31.22 4.07
N LEU A 74 -5.95 -31.72 2.84
CA LEU A 74 -5.23 -31.13 1.70
C LEU A 74 -5.69 -29.71 1.39
N LEU A 75 -6.98 -29.41 1.55
CA LEU A 75 -7.51 -28.05 1.37
C LEU A 75 -7.05 -27.13 2.50
N GLN A 76 -7.07 -27.60 3.75
CA GLN A 76 -6.54 -26.84 4.89
C GLN A 76 -5.05 -26.54 4.75
N ASP A 77 -4.25 -27.54 4.36
CA ASP A 77 -2.81 -27.37 4.13
C ASP A 77 -2.54 -26.36 3.00
N ALA A 78 -3.31 -26.43 1.90
CA ALA A 78 -3.20 -25.46 0.81
C ALA A 78 -3.56 -24.04 1.25
N GLN A 79 -4.63 -23.87 2.03
CA GLN A 79 -5.02 -22.57 2.56
C GLN A 79 -3.95 -21.99 3.50
N GLN A 80 -3.36 -22.83 4.36
CA GLN A 80 -2.28 -22.40 5.25
C GLN A 80 -1.02 -22.00 4.47
N GLN A 81 -0.66 -22.74 3.41
CA GLN A 81 0.47 -22.38 2.55
C GLN A 81 0.25 -21.03 1.88
N THR A 82 -0.92 -20.80 1.28
CA THR A 82 -1.25 -19.51 0.66
C THR A 82 -1.18 -18.37 1.68
N GLN A 83 -1.69 -18.55 2.90
CA GLN A 83 -1.63 -17.53 3.95
C GLN A 83 -0.18 -17.24 4.37
N GLN A 84 0.66 -18.26 4.50
CA GLN A 84 2.08 -18.08 4.83
C GLN A 84 2.83 -17.35 3.71
N GLU A 85 2.56 -17.69 2.46
CA GLU A 85 3.15 -17.02 1.30
C GLU A 85 2.75 -15.54 1.23
N GLU A 86 1.48 -15.23 1.49
CA GLU A 86 0.99 -13.85 1.56
C GLU A 86 1.63 -13.07 2.72
N GLU A 87 1.78 -13.68 3.89
CA GLU A 87 2.43 -13.06 5.04
C GLU A 87 3.91 -12.77 4.76
N LEU A 88 4.62 -13.73 4.17
CA LEU A 88 6.02 -13.56 3.75
C LEU A 88 6.16 -12.46 2.71
N ALA A 89 5.29 -12.42 1.70
CA ALA A 89 5.31 -11.37 0.67
C ALA A 89 5.06 -9.98 1.29
N LEU A 90 4.16 -9.87 2.26
CA LEU A 90 3.92 -8.63 2.99
C LEU A 90 5.13 -8.22 3.85
N ALA A 91 5.78 -9.18 4.51
CA ALA A 91 6.98 -8.94 5.30
C ALA A 91 8.15 -8.46 4.43
N GLU A 92 8.38 -9.11 3.28
CA GLU A 92 9.40 -8.69 2.31
C GLU A 92 9.17 -7.28 1.80
N LYS A 93 7.92 -6.94 1.47
CA LYS A 93 7.58 -5.59 0.99
C LYS A 93 7.87 -4.55 2.07
N LYS A 94 7.48 -4.79 3.32
CA LYS A 94 7.78 -3.88 4.44
C LYS A 94 9.28 -3.70 4.64
N LEU A 95 10.05 -4.78 4.52
CA LEU A 95 11.50 -4.74 4.66
C LEU A 95 12.16 -3.91 3.55
N ARG A 96 11.72 -4.07 2.30
CA ARG A 96 12.19 -3.24 1.18
C ARG A 96 11.84 -1.76 1.37
N ASP A 97 10.62 -1.46 1.80
CA ASP A 97 10.19 -0.07 2.05
C ASP A 97 11.04 0.59 3.16
N LEU A 98 11.38 -0.15 4.21
CA LEU A 98 12.28 0.33 5.27
C LEU A 98 13.69 0.58 4.75
N GLN A 99 14.24 -0.34 3.96
CA GLN A 99 15.57 -0.17 3.36
C GLN A 99 15.65 1.08 2.47
N ILE A 100 14.63 1.32 1.64
CA ILE A 100 14.57 2.53 0.79
C ILE A 100 14.52 3.78 1.66
N ARG A 101 13.73 3.77 2.73
CA ARG A 101 13.62 4.91 3.64
C ARG A 101 14.93 5.20 4.37
N ASP A 102 15.63 4.17 4.81
CA ASP A 102 16.93 4.32 5.47
C ASP A 102 18.00 4.82 4.49
N GLN A 103 18.02 4.33 3.24
CA GLN A 103 18.89 4.85 2.19
C GLN A 103 18.61 6.33 1.92
N GLN A 104 17.35 6.72 1.77
CA GLN A 104 16.98 8.13 1.58
C GLN A 104 17.39 9.01 2.77
N ARG A 105 17.30 8.48 4.00
CA ARG A 105 17.74 9.21 5.19
C ARG A 105 19.26 9.42 5.17
N GLN A 106 20.02 8.37 4.89
CA GLN A 106 21.48 8.44 4.78
C GLN A 106 21.92 9.39 3.68
N GLU A 107 21.31 9.32 2.49
CA GLU A 107 21.61 10.23 1.39
C GLU A 107 21.32 11.70 1.74
N ALA A 108 20.24 11.96 2.49
CA ALA A 108 19.90 13.30 2.98
C ALA A 108 20.89 13.81 4.04
N GLU A 109 21.30 12.95 4.98
CA GLU A 109 22.32 13.26 5.99
C GLU A 109 23.67 13.57 5.31
N ASP A 110 24.12 12.72 4.39
CA ASP A 110 25.36 12.90 3.63
C ASP A 110 25.34 14.17 2.75
N ALA A 111 24.18 14.53 2.19
CA ALA A 111 24.01 15.75 1.44
C ALA A 111 24.11 17.00 2.34
N ALA A 112 23.48 16.95 3.52
CA ALA A 112 23.52 18.03 4.50
C ALA A 112 24.94 18.23 5.06
N GLU A 113 25.68 17.15 5.34
CA GLU A 113 27.06 17.23 5.77
C GLU A 113 27.96 17.84 4.70
N ARG A 114 27.81 17.41 3.44
CA ARG A 114 28.56 17.98 2.31
C ARG A 114 28.26 19.46 2.10
N GLU A 115 27.00 19.88 2.27
CA GLU A 115 26.64 21.30 2.20
C GLU A 115 27.27 22.10 3.34
N LYS A 116 27.21 21.56 4.57
CA LYS A 116 27.81 22.18 5.77
C LYS A 116 29.32 22.33 5.61
N GLN A 117 30.01 21.32 5.10
CA GLN A 117 31.44 21.38 4.82
C GLN A 117 31.75 22.44 3.76
N LYS A 118 31.03 22.45 2.63
CA LYS A 118 31.19 23.49 1.59
C LYS A 118 30.94 24.89 2.13
N ALA A 119 29.95 25.08 3.00
CA ALA A 119 29.68 26.37 3.63
C ALA A 119 30.81 26.78 4.58
N ALA A 120 31.34 25.85 5.38
CA ALA A 120 32.47 26.09 6.27
C ALA A 120 33.75 26.43 5.48
N ASP A 121 34.02 25.73 4.37
CA ASP A 121 35.18 25.98 3.53
C ASP A 121 35.08 27.33 2.80
N ARG A 122 33.88 27.71 2.35
CA ARG A 122 33.64 29.08 1.85
C ARG A 122 33.97 30.12 2.90
N LEU A 123 33.53 29.92 4.15
CA LEU A 123 33.79 30.86 5.23
C LEU A 123 35.30 30.97 5.56
N LYS A 124 36.01 29.84 5.56
CA LYS A 124 37.47 29.80 5.80
C LYS A 124 38.28 30.54 4.73
N ASN A 125 37.81 30.51 3.48
CA ASN A 125 38.49 31.13 2.35
C ASN A 125 38.16 32.62 2.16
N MET A 126 37.25 33.20 2.97
CA MET A 126 36.93 34.62 2.90
C MET A 126 38.01 35.49 3.54
N THR A 127 38.30 36.63 2.93
CA THR A 127 39.19 37.64 3.49
C THR A 127 38.51 38.44 4.60
N ARG A 128 39.32 39.11 5.44
CA ARG A 128 38.83 39.89 6.59
C ARG A 128 37.87 41.03 6.18
N GLN A 129 38.05 41.63 5.01
CA GLN A 129 37.16 42.67 4.49
C GLN A 129 35.82 42.09 4.02
N GLU A 130 35.84 40.92 3.38
CA GLU A 130 34.62 40.23 2.92
C GLU A 130 33.80 39.70 4.10
N LEU A 131 34.45 39.23 5.17
CA LEU A 131 33.77 38.82 6.40
C LEU A 131 33.06 40.02 7.06
N ALA A 132 33.74 41.17 7.14
CA ALA A 132 33.14 42.39 7.69
C ALA A 132 31.94 42.87 6.86
N ALA A 133 32.04 42.84 5.52
CA ALA A 133 30.92 43.19 4.63
C ALA A 133 29.74 42.21 4.77
N ARG A 134 30.01 40.92 4.93
CA ARG A 134 28.99 39.90 5.21
C ARG A 134 28.29 40.16 6.54
N ASP A 135 29.04 40.42 7.61
CA ASP A 135 28.48 40.66 8.94
C ASP A 135 27.69 41.97 8.98
N GLN A 136 28.13 42.99 8.24
CA GLN A 136 27.37 44.22 8.04
C GLN A 136 26.04 43.94 7.31
N LEU A 137 26.05 43.16 6.23
CA LEU A 137 24.82 42.77 5.52
C LEU A 137 23.90 41.90 6.38
N ILE A 138 24.44 41.01 7.23
CA ILE A 138 23.66 40.23 8.19
C ILE A 138 23.11 41.14 9.29
N SER A 139 23.82 42.17 9.72
CA SER A 139 23.29 43.13 10.69
C SER A 139 22.21 44.04 10.10
N GLU A 140 22.34 44.43 8.83
CA GLU A 140 21.43 45.35 8.14
C GLU A 140 20.17 44.64 7.61
N TYR A 141 20.31 43.39 7.16
CA TYR A 141 19.25 42.64 6.49
C TYR A 141 19.04 41.22 7.03
N GLY A 142 19.96 40.72 7.86
CA GLY A 142 19.75 39.46 8.56
C GLY A 142 18.58 39.62 9.51
N PHE A 143 17.70 38.63 9.48
CA PHE A 143 16.45 38.64 10.23
C PHE A 143 16.77 38.54 11.72
N THR A 144 16.89 39.68 12.40
CA THR A 144 16.78 39.73 13.85
C THR A 144 15.38 39.23 14.18
N LEU A 145 15.29 38.07 14.84
CA LEU A 145 14.09 37.49 15.44
C LEU A 145 13.59 38.38 16.61
N LEU A 146 13.42 39.68 16.38
CA LEU A 146 12.80 40.64 17.29
C LEU A 146 11.38 40.99 16.84
N SER A 147 10.69 40.05 16.20
CA SER A 147 9.23 40.15 16.08
C SER A 147 8.62 39.45 17.28
N GLU A 148 8.29 40.23 18.30
CA GLU A 148 7.36 39.81 19.34
C GLU A 148 5.99 39.57 18.71
N PHE A 149 5.41 38.40 18.99
CA PHE A 149 4.06 38.05 18.60
C PHE A 149 3.10 38.57 19.68
N ASP A 150 1.98 39.16 19.28
CA ASP A 150 0.91 39.52 20.23
C ASP A 150 0.16 38.26 20.74
N GLU A 151 -0.72 38.45 21.72
CA GLU A 151 -1.51 37.37 22.34
C GLU A 151 -2.48 36.66 21.36
N ASP A 152 -2.70 37.23 20.16
CA ASP A 152 -3.49 36.65 19.06
C ASP A 152 -2.62 36.00 17.97
N GLY A 153 -1.29 35.97 18.15
CA GLY A 153 -0.34 35.34 17.24
C GLY A 153 -0.01 36.15 15.99
N ASN A 154 -0.27 37.46 15.98
CA ASN A 154 0.07 38.34 14.86
C ASN A 154 1.48 38.93 15.01
N VAL A 155 2.17 39.06 13.87
CA VAL A 155 3.54 39.61 13.80
C VAL A 155 3.49 41.13 13.85
N VAL A 156 3.85 41.72 14.99
CA VAL A 156 4.00 43.18 15.12
C VAL A 156 5.37 43.58 14.58
N LYS A 157 5.39 44.45 13.57
CA LYS A 157 6.63 45.07 13.07
C LYS A 157 6.94 46.30 13.91
N ILE A 158 7.98 46.24 14.72
CA ILE A 158 8.57 47.44 15.31
C ILE A 158 9.18 48.25 14.15
N GLN A 159 8.56 49.39 13.82
CA GLN A 159 9.12 50.33 12.87
C GLN A 159 10.23 51.11 13.57
N ASP A 160 11.49 50.75 13.35
CA ASP A 160 12.57 51.71 13.53
C ASP A 160 12.41 52.79 12.44
N ARG A 161 12.07 54.00 12.89
CA ARG A 161 12.06 55.20 12.07
C ARG A 161 13.45 55.83 12.06
N GLU A 162 13.76 56.42 10.90
CA GLU A 162 14.73 57.51 10.65
C GLU A 162 16.21 57.11 10.55
N LYS A 163 17.01 57.39 9.49
CA LYS A 163 17.07 58.36 8.36
C LYS A 163 17.86 57.67 7.20
N VAL A 164 17.97 58.09 5.93
CA VAL A 164 18.32 59.38 5.31
C VAL A 164 17.91 59.34 3.81
N SER A 165 17.62 60.54 3.31
CA SER A 165 17.23 61.00 1.97
C SER A 165 18.07 60.56 0.76
N GLY A 166 17.36 60.43 -0.37
CA GLY A 166 17.80 60.93 -1.70
C GLY A 166 18.59 59.96 -2.56
N ASP A 167 17.94 59.33 -3.54
CA ASP A 167 18.20 59.50 -4.98
C ASP A 167 17.26 58.58 -5.80
N VAL A 168 16.84 59.01 -6.98
CA VAL A 168 15.91 58.25 -7.85
C VAL A 168 16.67 57.09 -8.53
N ALA A 169 16.87 56.00 -7.79
CA ALA A 169 17.33 54.73 -8.33
C ALA A 169 16.15 53.90 -8.88
N PRO A 170 16.32 53.12 -9.97
CA PRO A 170 15.24 52.32 -10.55
C PRO A 170 14.68 51.37 -9.50
N ALA A 171 13.36 51.45 -9.28
CA ALA A 171 12.65 50.71 -8.24
C ALA A 171 13.09 49.23 -8.22
N ASN A 172 13.70 48.81 -7.11
CA ASN A 172 14.27 47.48 -6.95
C ASN A 172 13.15 46.40 -7.01
N SER A 173 12.97 45.82 -8.20
CA SER A 173 11.97 44.80 -8.51
C SER A 173 12.18 43.47 -7.79
N ASN A 174 13.32 43.25 -7.13
CA ASN A 174 13.59 41.99 -6.41
C ASN A 174 12.70 41.84 -5.18
N ARG A 175 12.35 42.93 -4.49
CA ARG A 175 11.41 42.88 -3.36
C ARG A 175 10.03 42.39 -3.81
N GLN A 176 9.55 42.88 -4.94
CA GLN A 176 8.30 42.41 -5.54
C GLN A 176 8.40 40.97 -6.03
N ARG A 177 9.51 40.54 -6.64
CA ARG A 177 9.71 39.15 -7.07
C ARG A 177 9.72 38.17 -5.90
N VAL A 178 10.40 38.49 -4.81
CA VAL A 178 10.43 37.65 -3.60
C VAL A 178 9.03 37.55 -2.98
N GLN A 179 8.31 38.68 -2.92
CA GLN A 179 6.94 38.69 -2.41
C GLN A 179 5.96 37.92 -3.31
N GLN A 180 6.12 38.01 -4.64
CA GLN A 180 5.35 37.21 -5.60
C GLN A 180 5.69 35.72 -5.50
N ALA A 181 6.95 35.35 -5.33
CA ALA A 181 7.37 33.97 -5.13
C ALA A 181 6.79 33.38 -3.83
N GLN A 182 6.84 34.13 -2.74
CA GLN A 182 6.23 33.72 -1.46
C GLN A 182 4.71 33.58 -1.58
N ASN A 183 4.02 34.54 -2.19
CA ASN A 183 2.57 34.44 -2.43
C ASN A 183 2.23 33.25 -3.32
N ALA A 184 3.01 33.00 -4.38
CA ALA A 184 2.83 31.85 -5.25
C ALA A 184 3.02 30.51 -4.52
N THR A 185 3.99 30.40 -3.60
CA THR A 185 4.15 29.19 -2.78
C THR A 185 2.97 28.98 -1.82
N ARG A 186 2.47 30.06 -1.22
CA ARG A 186 1.30 30.01 -0.33
C ARG A 186 0.04 29.59 -1.09
N ASP A 187 -0.17 30.11 -2.28
CA ASP A 187 -1.31 29.77 -3.13
C ASP A 187 -1.22 28.35 -3.68
N LYS A 188 -0.01 27.84 -3.98
CA LYS A 188 0.20 26.43 -4.33
C LYS A 188 -0.18 25.51 -3.17
N MET A 189 0.32 25.80 -1.97
CA MET A 189 0.01 25.03 -0.75
C MET A 189 -1.50 25.02 -0.46
N LYS A 190 -2.18 26.17 -0.60
CA LYS A 190 -3.65 26.24 -0.46
C LYS A 190 -4.37 25.39 -1.52
N LYS A 191 -3.98 25.50 -2.79
CA LYS A 191 -4.60 24.72 -3.88
C LYS A 191 -4.36 23.22 -3.73
N GLU A 192 -3.18 22.80 -3.30
CA GLU A 192 -2.86 21.39 -3.03
C GLU A 192 -3.67 20.84 -1.85
N HIS A 193 -3.79 21.62 -0.78
CA HIS A 193 -4.64 21.27 0.36
C HIS A 193 -6.12 21.15 -0.06
N GLU A 194 -6.66 22.11 -0.82
CA GLU A 194 -8.02 22.04 -1.34
C GLU A 194 -8.25 20.83 -2.26
N LYS A 195 -7.27 20.48 -3.11
CA LYS A 195 -7.33 19.27 -3.94
C LYS A 195 -7.36 18.00 -3.09
N LYS A 196 -6.52 17.92 -2.06
CA LYS A 196 -6.47 16.79 -1.14
C LYS A 196 -7.80 16.62 -0.39
N VAL A 197 -8.34 17.71 0.16
CA VAL A 197 -9.65 17.71 0.84
C VAL A 197 -10.77 17.26 -0.11
N LYS A 198 -10.77 17.72 -1.37
CA LYS A 198 -11.76 17.29 -2.37
C LYS A 198 -11.65 15.79 -2.67
N LEU A 199 -10.44 15.26 -2.85
CA LEU A 199 -10.19 13.84 -3.07
C LEU A 199 -10.65 12.99 -1.88
N GLU A 200 -10.30 13.38 -0.66
CA GLU A 200 -10.73 12.69 0.57
C GLU A 200 -12.26 12.69 0.70
N LYS A 201 -12.91 13.83 0.41
CA LYS A 201 -14.37 13.93 0.41
C LYS A 201 -15.01 13.02 -0.65
N GLU A 202 -14.43 12.91 -1.84
CA GLU A 202 -14.91 12.02 -2.89
C GLU A 202 -14.73 10.53 -2.54
N LEU A 203 -13.59 10.16 -1.95
CA LEU A 203 -13.33 8.79 -1.47
C LEU A 203 -14.32 8.38 -0.37
N LEU A 204 -14.57 9.26 0.61
CA LEU A 204 -15.56 9.02 1.65
C LEU A 204 -16.98 8.87 1.09
N ALA A 205 -17.34 9.66 0.08
CA ALA A 205 -18.64 9.54 -0.59
C ALA A 205 -18.76 8.21 -1.36
N LYS A 206 -17.71 7.78 -2.06
CA LYS A 206 -17.66 6.47 -2.75
C LYS A 206 -17.78 5.31 -1.77
N ASP A 207 -17.12 5.38 -0.62
CA ASP A 207 -17.19 4.34 0.41
C ASP A 207 -18.59 4.25 1.05
N LYS A 208 -19.22 5.39 1.36
CA LYS A 208 -20.62 5.45 1.82
C LYS A 208 -21.57 4.84 0.78
N ALA A 209 -21.42 5.18 -0.50
CA ALA A 209 -22.25 4.63 -1.57
C ALA A 209 -22.06 3.12 -1.75
N ARG A 210 -20.85 2.58 -1.55
CA ARG A 210 -20.59 1.13 -1.55
C ARG A 210 -21.27 0.45 -0.37
N LYS A 211 -21.15 1.00 0.83
CA LYS A 211 -21.79 0.50 2.06
C LYS A 211 -23.32 0.49 1.92
N ASP A 212 -23.91 1.54 1.37
CA ASP A 212 -25.37 1.62 1.15
C ASP A 212 -25.85 0.62 0.09
N LYS A 213 -25.09 0.42 -0.99
CA LYS A 213 -25.38 -0.62 -1.99
C LYS A 213 -25.29 -2.02 -1.40
N ALA A 214 -24.29 -2.28 -0.56
CA ALA A 214 -24.15 -3.55 0.15
C ALA A 214 -25.33 -3.80 1.09
N LYS A 215 -25.71 -2.81 1.92
CA LYS A 215 -26.89 -2.87 2.80
C LYS A 215 -28.20 -3.11 2.02
N LYS A 216 -28.39 -2.44 0.88
CA LYS A 216 -29.58 -2.67 0.03
C LYS A 216 -29.60 -4.09 -0.57
N ARG A 217 -28.43 -4.63 -0.95
CA ARG A 217 -28.32 -6.01 -1.45
C ARG A 217 -28.59 -7.04 -0.35
N THR A 218 -28.07 -6.83 0.86
CA THR A 218 -28.32 -7.74 1.99
C THR A 218 -29.79 -7.73 2.39
N VAL A 219 -30.43 -6.56 2.52
CA VAL A 219 -31.86 -6.44 2.82
C VAL A 219 -32.73 -7.11 1.74
N LYS A 220 -32.39 -6.97 0.45
CA LYS A 220 -33.11 -7.64 -0.64
C LYS A 220 -32.97 -9.17 -0.56
N ARG A 221 -31.78 -9.67 -0.23
CA ARG A 221 -31.49 -11.11 -0.08
C ARG A 221 -32.21 -11.71 1.12
N GLU A 222 -32.32 -10.96 2.22
CA GLU A 222 -33.03 -11.38 3.43
C GLU A 222 -34.56 -11.39 3.23
N LYS A 223 -35.11 -10.37 2.57
CA LYS A 223 -36.54 -10.34 2.20
C LYS A 223 -36.95 -11.49 1.27
N GLN A 224 -36.05 -11.97 0.42
CA GLN A 224 -36.29 -13.17 -0.41
C GLN A 224 -36.22 -14.49 0.37
N ARG A 225 -35.46 -14.55 1.47
CA ARG A 225 -35.34 -15.74 2.32
C ARG A 225 -36.47 -15.85 3.36
N GLY A 226 -37.06 -14.73 3.78
CA GLY A 226 -38.16 -14.69 4.76
C GLY A 226 -39.58 -14.78 4.17
N CYS A 227 -39.72 -14.95 2.85
CA CYS A 227 -41.02 -15.10 2.16
C CYS A 227 -41.15 -16.46 1.45
N GLY A 228 -40.54 -17.51 1.99
CA GLY A 228 -40.74 -18.91 1.61
C GLY A 228 -41.34 -19.69 2.78
#